data_AF-A0A222WL06-F1
#
_entry.id   AF-A0A222WL06-F1
#
_cell.length_a   1.000
_cell.length_b   1.000
_cell.length_c   1.000
_cell.angle_alpha   90.00
_cell.angle_beta   90.00
_cell.angle_gamma   90.00
#
_symmetry.space_group_name_H-M   'P 1'
#
loop_
_entity.id
_entity.type
_entity.pdbx_description
1 polymer ?
#
loop_
_entity_poly.entity_id
_entity_poly.type
_entity_poly.pdbx_seq_one_letter_code
_entity_poly.pdbx_strand_id
1 'polypeptide(L)'
;MNLTRTFDSLSASGHRSLGVKALYEIATLSSDLPTLTAEINAYKRVAGEAIFEIGRRLKHVRDEPSKYGLSGYRDWERWCAEECDTSRSSANKLISAYEQFGATSRRIPVGKIFEMLSLPSEIDRPSFVSSAHTIPSTGATKTVDEMTVRELREVKAALKAEREARELAEARAEKAEDDYEAVRDTLESVTTKKPVIPLR
;
A
#
# COMPACT_ATOMS: atom_id res chain seq x y z
N MET A 1 -30.94 67.11 -2.15
CA MET A 1 -30.77 66.97 -3.61
C MET A 1 -30.43 65.52 -3.89
N ASN A 2 -31.41 64.77 -4.40
CA ASN A 2 -31.31 63.37 -4.79
C ASN A 2 -30.59 63.24 -6.13
N LEU A 3 -29.69 62.27 -6.26
CA LEU A 3 -29.30 61.70 -7.53
C LEU A 3 -29.43 60.18 -7.45
N THR A 4 -30.62 59.73 -7.82
CA THR A 4 -30.94 58.35 -8.18
C THR A 4 -30.18 57.97 -9.45
N ARG A 5 -29.38 56.90 -9.39
CA ARG A 5 -28.95 56.16 -10.59
C ARG A 5 -29.44 54.72 -10.47
N THR A 6 -30.47 54.47 -11.26
CA THR A 6 -30.96 53.18 -11.73
C THR A 6 -29.82 52.35 -12.32
N PHE A 7 -29.66 51.11 -11.86
CA PHE A 7 -28.85 50.12 -12.55
C PHE A 7 -29.81 49.09 -13.13
N ASP A 8 -29.97 49.18 -14.45
CA ASP A 8 -30.80 48.31 -15.26
C ASP A 8 -30.31 46.87 -15.25
N SER A 9 -31.29 45.98 -15.28
CA SER A 9 -31.21 44.54 -15.50
C SER A 9 -30.47 44.19 -16.79
N LEU A 10 -29.38 43.42 -16.70
CA LEU A 10 -28.81 42.68 -17.83
C LEU A 10 -29.08 41.18 -17.70
N SER A 11 -30.08 40.77 -18.50
CA SER A 11 -30.21 39.53 -19.27
C SER A 11 -29.26 38.36 -18.95
N ALA A 12 -29.84 37.33 -18.35
CA ALA A 12 -29.31 35.98 -18.33
C ALA A 12 -29.67 35.25 -19.64
N SER A 13 -28.70 35.07 -20.55
CA SER A 13 -28.63 33.86 -21.40
C SER A 13 -27.26 33.78 -22.06
N GLY A 14 -26.57 32.65 -21.89
CA GLY A 14 -25.27 32.45 -22.54
C GLY A 14 -24.30 31.53 -21.80
N HIS A 15 -24.78 30.44 -21.18
CA HIS A 15 -23.88 29.35 -20.82
C HIS A 15 -23.79 28.38 -22.01
N ARG A 16 -22.71 28.55 -22.76
CA ARG A 16 -22.18 27.59 -23.73
C ARG A 16 -21.93 26.26 -23.03
N SER A 17 -22.92 25.37 -23.05
CA SER A 17 -22.75 23.95 -22.74
C SER A 17 -22.10 23.25 -23.94
N LEU A 18 -20.79 23.40 -24.06
CA LEU A 18 -19.92 22.63 -24.97
C LEU A 18 -18.96 21.76 -24.16
N GLY A 19 -19.51 21.03 -23.18
CA GLY A 19 -18.66 20.34 -22.20
C GLY A 19 -19.24 19.08 -21.57
N VAL A 20 -20.27 18.44 -22.12
CA VAL A 20 -20.68 17.08 -21.70
C VAL A 20 -21.36 16.35 -22.87
N LYS A 21 -20.62 16.07 -23.94
CA LYS A 21 -21.07 15.14 -25.00
C LYS A 21 -19.97 14.13 -25.33
N ALA A 22 -19.33 13.58 -24.31
CA ALA A 22 -18.84 12.20 -24.43
C ALA A 22 -20.06 11.32 -24.16
N LEU A 23 -20.74 10.96 -25.24
CA LEU A 23 -21.87 10.05 -25.25
C LEU A 23 -21.42 8.75 -24.58
N TYR A 24 -22.02 8.42 -23.45
CA TYR A 24 -21.99 7.07 -22.91
C TYR A 24 -22.79 6.22 -23.90
N GLU A 25 -22.11 5.68 -24.90
CA GLU A 25 -22.66 4.63 -25.74
C GLU A 25 -23.00 3.51 -24.77
N ILE A 26 -24.30 3.26 -24.54
CA ILE A 26 -24.74 2.11 -23.76
C ILE A 26 -24.43 0.90 -24.64
N ALA A 27 -23.17 0.46 -24.59
CA ALA A 27 -22.74 -0.77 -25.23
C ALA A 27 -23.63 -1.88 -24.64
N THR A 28 -24.41 -2.52 -25.51
CA THR A 28 -25.17 -3.72 -25.15
C THR A 28 -24.20 -4.74 -24.58
N LEU A 29 -24.48 -5.23 -23.37
CA LEU A 29 -23.65 -6.25 -22.73
C LEU A 29 -23.52 -7.47 -23.65
N SER A 30 -22.29 -7.97 -23.81
CA SER A 30 -22.07 -9.22 -24.54
C SER A 30 -22.81 -10.37 -23.86
N SER A 31 -23.40 -11.28 -24.64
CA SER A 31 -24.00 -12.52 -24.12
C SER A 31 -22.96 -13.64 -23.92
N ASP A 32 -21.70 -13.41 -24.31
CA ASP A 32 -20.61 -14.39 -24.23
C ASP A 32 -19.80 -14.20 -22.94
N LEU A 33 -19.74 -15.25 -22.11
CA LEU A 33 -19.09 -15.21 -20.79
C LEU A 33 -17.57 -14.94 -20.87
N PRO A 34 -16.80 -15.58 -21.78
CA PRO A 34 -15.40 -15.21 -22.03
C PRO A 34 -15.22 -13.74 -22.39
N THR A 35 -16.07 -13.18 -23.25
CA THR A 35 -16.03 -11.77 -23.65
C THR A 35 -16.28 -10.84 -22.46
N LEU A 36 -17.36 -11.07 -21.70
CA LEU A 36 -17.63 -10.30 -20.47
C LEU A 36 -16.48 -10.39 -19.46
N THR A 37 -15.85 -11.57 -19.34
CA THR A 37 -14.70 -11.76 -18.46
C THR A 37 -13.51 -10.90 -18.89
N ALA A 38 -13.23 -10.84 -20.20
CA ALA A 38 -12.17 -10.01 -20.75
C ALA A 38 -12.44 -8.52 -20.54
N GLU A 39 -13.67 -8.06 -20.76
CA GLU A 39 -14.11 -6.68 -20.52
C GLU A 39 -13.95 -6.27 -19.05
N ILE A 40 -14.44 -7.10 -18.11
CA ILE A 40 -14.30 -6.86 -16.67
C ILE A 40 -12.81 -6.75 -16.29
N ASN A 41 -11.96 -7.62 -16.83
CA ASN A 41 -10.53 -7.58 -16.56
C ASN A 41 -9.84 -6.35 -17.17
N ALA A 42 -10.31 -5.86 -18.32
CA ALA A 42 -9.85 -4.60 -18.89
C ALA A 42 -10.21 -3.42 -17.98
N TYR A 43 -11.46 -3.33 -17.50
CA TYR A 43 -11.87 -2.28 -16.56
C TYR A 43 -11.10 -2.33 -15.24
N LYS A 44 -10.83 -3.53 -14.71
CA LYS A 44 -9.98 -3.70 -13.51
C LYS A 44 -8.56 -3.17 -13.72
N ARG A 45 -8.00 -3.33 -14.93
CA ARG A 45 -6.67 -2.79 -15.27
C ARG A 45 -6.69 -1.27 -15.28
N VAL A 46 -7.67 -0.67 -15.96
CA VAL A 46 -7.84 0.78 -15.99
C VAL A 46 -8.03 1.35 -14.58
N ALA A 47 -8.80 0.68 -13.72
CA ALA A 47 -8.95 1.07 -12.32
C ALA A 47 -7.63 0.97 -11.53
N GLY A 48 -6.80 -0.05 -11.77
CA GLY A 48 -5.45 -0.17 -11.20
C GLY A 48 -4.54 0.99 -11.60
N GLU A 49 -4.51 1.33 -12.89
CA GLU A 49 -3.73 2.46 -13.41
C GLU A 49 -4.21 3.80 -12.83
N ALA A 50 -5.54 3.99 -12.72
CA ALA A 50 -6.13 5.18 -12.13
C ALA A 50 -5.66 5.41 -10.68
N ILE A 51 -5.55 4.35 -9.88
CA ILE A 51 -5.06 4.45 -8.49
C ILE A 51 -3.65 5.04 -8.41
N PHE A 52 -2.73 4.58 -9.27
CA PHE A 52 -1.37 5.10 -9.28
C PHE A 52 -1.31 6.55 -9.77
N GLU A 53 -2.08 6.88 -10.81
CA GLU A 53 -2.14 8.24 -11.35
C GLU A 53 -2.78 9.25 -10.38
N ILE A 54 -3.77 8.81 -9.60
CA ILE A 54 -4.34 9.60 -8.49
C ILE A 54 -3.28 9.78 -7.41
N GLY A 55 -2.62 8.71 -6.96
CA GLY A 55 -1.55 8.77 -5.97
C GLY A 55 -0.42 9.72 -6.35
N ARG A 56 0.02 9.67 -7.62
CA ARG A 56 1.03 10.58 -8.18
C ARG A 56 0.62 12.05 -8.10
N ARG A 57 -0.63 12.37 -8.45
CA ARG A 57 -1.17 13.75 -8.42
C ARG A 57 -1.31 14.26 -6.98
N LEU A 58 -1.88 13.42 -6.11
CA LEU A 58 -2.00 13.74 -4.68
C LEU A 58 -0.62 14.04 -4.06
N LYS A 59 0.39 13.22 -4.37
CA LYS A 59 1.78 13.43 -3.93
C LYS A 59 2.34 14.75 -4.45
N HIS A 60 2.15 15.03 -5.73
CA HIS A 60 2.69 16.23 -6.36
C HIS A 60 2.14 17.51 -5.72
N VAL A 61 0.82 17.57 -5.44
CA VAL A 61 0.21 18.71 -4.73
C VAL A 61 0.69 18.76 -3.28
N ARG A 62 0.85 17.62 -2.60
CA ARG A 62 1.35 17.53 -1.21
C ARG A 62 2.76 18.09 -1.06
N ASP A 63 3.64 17.74 -1.99
CA ASP A 63 5.07 18.07 -1.92
C ASP A 63 5.37 19.48 -2.47
N GLU A 64 4.49 20.02 -3.32
CA GLU A 64 4.62 21.36 -3.90
C GLU A 64 3.37 22.24 -3.64
N PRO A 65 2.94 22.40 -2.38
CA PRO A 65 1.64 23.01 -2.03
C PRO A 65 1.53 24.48 -2.47
N SER A 66 2.64 25.21 -2.44
CA SER A 66 2.70 26.64 -2.81
C SER A 66 2.35 26.89 -4.28
N LYS A 67 2.62 25.95 -5.18
CA LYS A 67 2.24 26.07 -6.61
C LYS A 67 0.73 26.08 -6.81
N TYR A 68 -0.01 25.51 -5.86
CA TYR A 68 -1.46 25.38 -5.89
C TYR A 68 -2.15 26.32 -4.90
N GLY A 69 -1.42 27.28 -4.31
CA GLY A 69 -1.96 28.24 -3.35
C GLY A 69 -2.30 27.63 -1.98
N LEU A 70 -1.73 26.46 -1.64
CA LEU A 70 -1.93 25.81 -0.35
C LEU A 70 -0.83 26.23 0.64
N SER A 71 -1.22 26.49 1.89
CA SER A 71 -0.29 26.97 2.94
C SER A 71 0.54 25.85 3.58
N GLY A 72 0.20 24.58 3.29
CA GLY A 72 0.90 23.42 3.80
C GLY A 72 0.00 22.19 3.93
N TYR A 73 0.43 21.23 4.74
CA TYR A 73 -0.18 19.90 4.81
C TYR A 73 -1.66 19.91 5.25
N ARG A 74 -2.06 20.83 6.14
CA ARG A 74 -3.48 20.95 6.58
C ARG A 74 -4.40 21.42 5.45
N ASP A 75 -3.94 22.34 4.61
CA ASP A 75 -4.72 22.80 3.46
C ASP A 75 -4.78 21.73 2.38
N TRP A 76 -3.71 20.95 2.21
CA TRP A 76 -3.71 19.76 1.36
C TRP A 76 -4.72 18.70 1.84
N GLU A 77 -4.77 18.41 3.15
CA GLU A 77 -5.76 17.49 3.73
C GLU A 77 -7.20 17.98 3.49
N ARG A 78 -7.44 19.29 3.64
CA ARG A 78 -8.73 19.93 3.37
C ARG A 78 -9.12 19.78 1.90
N TRP A 79 -8.22 20.13 0.99
CA TRP A 79 -8.43 19.98 -0.46
C TRP A 79 -8.75 18.53 -0.84
N CYS A 80 -8.04 17.55 -0.26
CA CYS A 80 -8.34 16.14 -0.49
C CYS A 80 -9.78 15.78 -0.08
N ALA A 81 -10.22 16.26 1.09
CA ALA A 81 -11.53 15.93 1.63
C ALA A 81 -12.68 16.67 0.92
N GLU A 82 -12.53 17.98 0.72
CA GLU A 82 -13.60 18.85 0.23
C GLU A 82 -13.73 18.81 -1.31
N GLU A 83 -12.61 18.71 -2.04
CA GLU A 83 -12.62 18.77 -3.52
C GLU A 83 -12.47 17.40 -4.19
N CYS A 84 -11.79 16.45 -3.54
CA CYS A 84 -11.52 15.12 -4.10
C CYS A 84 -12.34 13.99 -3.45
N ASP A 85 -13.23 14.30 -2.50
CA ASP A 85 -13.98 13.32 -1.70
C ASP A 85 -13.09 12.19 -1.15
N THR A 86 -11.87 12.54 -0.74
CA THR A 86 -10.84 11.57 -0.37
C THR A 86 -10.31 11.89 1.03
N SER A 87 -10.55 10.98 1.96
CA SER A 87 -9.98 11.09 3.31
C SER A 87 -8.45 11.13 3.26
N ARG A 88 -7.81 11.80 4.23
CA ARG A 88 -6.36 11.79 4.43
C ARG A 88 -5.76 10.37 4.39
N SER A 89 -6.41 9.41 5.06
CA SER A 89 -5.93 8.03 5.12
C SER A 89 -5.95 7.39 3.75
N SER A 90 -7.03 7.57 2.99
CA SER A 90 -7.15 7.10 1.61
C SER A 90 -6.12 7.77 0.70
N ALA A 91 -5.97 9.09 0.78
CA ALA A 91 -5.00 9.85 0.00
C ALA A 91 -3.57 9.36 0.21
N ASN A 92 -3.16 9.17 1.48
CA ASN A 92 -1.84 8.65 1.80
C ASN A 92 -1.64 7.20 1.30
N LYS A 93 -2.66 6.34 1.39
CA LYS A 93 -2.58 4.98 0.82
C LYS A 93 -2.39 4.99 -0.69
N LEU A 94 -3.06 5.89 -1.41
CA LEU A 94 -2.90 6.06 -2.85
C LEU A 94 -1.50 6.57 -3.20
N ILE A 95 -0.98 7.53 -2.43
CA ILE A 95 0.41 8.00 -2.58
C ILE A 95 1.40 6.87 -2.34
N SER A 96 1.24 6.10 -1.25
CA SER A 96 2.12 4.96 -0.96
C SER A 96 2.05 3.89 -2.05
N ALA A 97 0.89 3.64 -2.63
CA ALA A 97 0.77 2.75 -3.78
C ALA A 97 1.63 3.25 -4.95
N TYR A 98 1.55 4.55 -5.27
CA TYR A 98 2.40 5.15 -6.31
C TYR A 98 3.90 5.04 -5.99
N GLU A 99 4.32 5.40 -4.78
CA GLU A 99 5.74 5.42 -4.39
C GLU A 99 6.37 4.04 -4.38
N GLN A 100 5.63 3.02 -3.92
CA GLN A 100 6.18 1.70 -3.64
C GLN A 100 6.13 0.72 -4.83
N PHE A 101 5.25 0.96 -5.81
CA PHE A 101 5.09 0.08 -6.97
C PHE A 101 5.53 0.72 -8.29
N GLY A 102 5.70 2.06 -8.33
CA GLY A 102 6.15 2.78 -9.50
C GLY A 102 5.28 2.56 -10.74
N ALA A 103 5.88 2.68 -11.93
CA ALA A 103 5.20 2.45 -13.22
C ALA A 103 5.11 0.97 -13.64
N THR A 104 5.77 0.06 -12.91
CA THR A 104 5.93 -1.36 -13.25
C THR A 104 4.68 -2.19 -12.92
N SER A 105 3.78 -1.66 -12.10
CA SER A 105 2.61 -2.35 -11.54
C SER A 105 1.28 -2.13 -12.28
N ARG A 106 1.29 -1.55 -13.49
CA ARG A 106 0.06 -1.27 -14.27
C ARG A 106 -0.82 -2.50 -14.53
N ARG A 107 -0.28 -3.71 -14.35
CA ARG A 107 -0.98 -4.99 -14.52
C ARG A 107 -1.59 -5.55 -13.23
N ILE A 108 -1.33 -4.94 -12.08
CA ILE A 108 -1.76 -5.47 -10.78
C ILE A 108 -3.18 -5.00 -10.49
N PRO A 109 -4.14 -5.92 -10.29
CA PRO A 109 -5.49 -5.54 -9.87
C PRO A 109 -5.49 -4.78 -8.54
N VAL A 110 -6.34 -3.76 -8.44
CA VAL A 110 -6.53 -2.89 -7.27
C VAL A 110 -6.50 -3.62 -5.93
N GLY A 111 -7.26 -4.71 -5.82
CA GLY A 111 -7.37 -5.47 -4.56
C GLY A 111 -6.03 -6.02 -4.07
N LYS A 112 -5.11 -6.38 -4.98
CA LYS A 112 -3.78 -6.89 -4.62
C LYS A 112 -2.82 -5.76 -4.22
N ILE A 113 -2.96 -4.57 -4.82
CA ILE A 113 -2.12 -3.41 -4.49
C ILE A 113 -2.22 -3.08 -2.99
N PHE A 114 -3.43 -2.97 -2.47
CA PHE A 114 -3.63 -2.64 -1.06
C PHE A 114 -3.23 -3.76 -0.10
N GLU A 115 -3.34 -5.03 -0.51
CA GLU A 115 -2.82 -6.14 0.28
C GLU A 115 -1.29 -6.06 0.41
N MET A 116 -0.60 -5.76 -0.69
CA MET A 116 0.86 -5.66 -0.69
C MET A 116 1.37 -4.41 0.03
N LEU A 117 0.58 -3.34 0.14
CA LEU A 117 0.94 -2.19 0.97
C LEU A 117 1.13 -2.57 2.44
N SER A 118 0.45 -3.61 2.92
CA SER A 118 0.61 -4.13 4.28
C SER A 118 1.81 -5.06 4.47
N LEU A 119 2.57 -5.36 3.42
CA LEU A 119 3.81 -6.12 3.55
C LEU A 119 4.87 -5.29 4.30
N PRO A 120 5.77 -5.95 5.06
CA PRO A 120 6.89 -5.29 5.70
C PRO A 120 7.71 -4.42 4.73
N SER A 121 8.34 -3.36 5.23
CA SER A 121 9.12 -2.42 4.43
C SER A 121 10.37 -3.04 3.82
N GLU A 122 10.91 -4.10 4.42
CA GLU A 122 12.11 -4.80 3.97
C GLU A 122 11.83 -5.63 2.70
N ILE A 123 10.56 -5.93 2.41
CA ILE A 123 10.16 -6.64 1.20
C ILE A 123 10.17 -5.67 0.03
N ASP A 124 11.11 -5.90 -0.90
CA ASP A 124 11.11 -5.24 -2.19
C ASP A 124 9.87 -5.66 -3.00
N ARG A 125 8.92 -4.74 -3.12
CA ARG A 125 7.61 -4.99 -3.74
C ARG A 125 7.72 -5.30 -5.23
N PRO A 126 8.53 -4.60 -6.05
CA PRO A 126 8.78 -4.99 -7.43
C PRO A 126 9.26 -6.44 -7.56
N SER A 127 10.28 -6.85 -6.80
CA SER A 127 10.78 -8.23 -6.79
C SER A 127 9.69 -9.20 -6.32
N PHE A 128 8.97 -8.87 -5.25
CA PHE A 128 7.88 -9.68 -4.73
C PHE A 128 6.79 -9.95 -5.76
N VAL A 129 6.42 -8.96 -6.56
CA VAL A 129 5.42 -9.10 -7.63
C VAL A 129 5.90 -10.05 -8.72
N SER A 130 7.18 -9.94 -9.12
CA SER A 130 7.75 -10.76 -10.19
C SER A 130 8.17 -12.17 -9.75
N SER A 131 8.34 -12.40 -8.44
CA SER A 131 8.76 -13.68 -7.89
C SER A 131 7.58 -14.64 -7.78
N ALA A 132 7.86 -15.93 -7.95
CA ALA A 132 6.88 -16.98 -7.72
C ALA A 132 6.83 -17.35 -6.23
N HIS A 133 5.64 -17.56 -5.70
CA HIS A 133 5.40 -17.87 -4.30
C HIS A 133 4.61 -19.16 -4.17
N THR A 134 4.94 -19.96 -3.17
CA THR A 134 4.19 -21.18 -2.83
C THR A 134 2.94 -20.82 -2.06
N ILE A 135 1.78 -21.24 -2.56
CA ILE A 135 0.50 -21.03 -1.91
C ILE A 135 0.29 -22.08 -0.81
N PRO A 136 0.13 -21.69 0.47
CA PRO A 136 0.03 -22.64 1.58
C PRO A 136 -1.08 -23.69 1.44
N SER A 137 -2.28 -23.30 1.01
CA SER A 137 -3.41 -24.22 0.92
C SER A 137 -3.33 -25.24 -0.22
N THR A 138 -2.62 -24.93 -1.31
CA THR A 138 -2.63 -25.76 -2.53
C THR A 138 -1.26 -26.32 -2.90
N GLY A 139 -0.18 -25.77 -2.34
CA GLY A 139 1.19 -26.07 -2.75
C GLY A 139 1.57 -25.54 -4.14
N ALA A 140 0.64 -24.87 -4.84
CA ALA A 140 0.90 -24.32 -6.17
C ALA A 140 1.89 -23.15 -6.08
N THR A 141 2.81 -23.09 -7.03
CA THR A 141 3.75 -21.97 -7.18
C THR A 141 3.17 -20.99 -8.20
N LYS A 142 2.88 -19.75 -7.78
CA LYS A 142 2.26 -18.72 -8.62
C LYS A 142 2.91 -17.35 -8.40
N THR A 143 2.93 -16.52 -9.43
CA THR A 143 3.28 -15.10 -9.29
C THR A 143 2.10 -14.27 -8.78
N VAL A 144 2.35 -13.01 -8.40
CA VAL A 144 1.31 -12.13 -7.82
C VAL A 144 0.17 -11.84 -8.79
N ASP A 145 0.41 -11.81 -10.10
CA ASP A 145 -0.63 -11.62 -11.11
C ASP A 145 -1.54 -12.85 -11.26
N GLU A 146 -1.01 -14.07 -11.09
CA GLU A 146 -1.74 -15.33 -11.22
C GLU A 146 -2.55 -15.71 -9.97
N MET A 147 -2.09 -15.31 -8.79
CA MET A 147 -2.76 -15.66 -7.52
C MET A 147 -4.10 -14.91 -7.33
N THR A 148 -5.04 -15.48 -6.59
CA THR A 148 -6.21 -14.76 -6.10
C THR A 148 -5.84 -13.85 -4.92
N VAL A 149 -6.72 -12.92 -4.54
CA VAL A 149 -6.52 -12.11 -3.33
C VAL A 149 -6.44 -12.98 -2.07
N ARG A 150 -7.19 -14.09 -2.02
CA ARG A 150 -7.14 -15.04 -0.90
C ARG A 150 -5.77 -15.71 -0.82
N GLU A 151 -5.28 -16.22 -1.95
CA GLU A 151 -3.96 -16.85 -2.04
C GLU A 151 -2.85 -15.85 -1.66
N LEU A 152 -2.92 -14.58 -2.09
CA LEU A 152 -1.99 -13.53 -1.68
C LEU A 152 -1.98 -13.30 -0.16
N ARG A 153 -3.15 -13.35 0.48
CA ARG A 153 -3.27 -13.24 1.96
C ARG A 153 -2.64 -14.43 2.66
N GLU A 154 -2.80 -15.63 2.10
CA GLU A 154 -2.17 -16.84 2.64
C GLU A 154 -0.64 -16.75 2.57
N VAL A 155 -0.09 -16.35 1.40
CA VAL A 155 1.36 -16.14 1.23
C VAL A 155 1.88 -15.10 2.23
N LYS A 156 1.18 -13.96 2.38
CA LYS A 156 1.53 -12.93 3.35
C LYS A 156 1.53 -13.45 4.79
N ALA A 157 0.52 -14.23 5.16
CA ALA A 157 0.42 -14.81 6.50
C ALA A 157 1.55 -15.82 6.77
N ALA A 158 1.90 -16.64 5.77
CA ALA A 158 3.02 -17.58 5.86
C ALA A 158 4.36 -16.85 6.04
N LEU A 159 4.63 -15.81 5.25
CA LEU A 159 5.86 -15.00 5.37
C LEU A 159 5.96 -14.33 6.75
N LYS A 160 4.83 -13.84 7.26
CA LYS A 160 4.78 -13.26 8.61
C LYS A 160 5.11 -14.32 9.68
N ALA A 161 4.49 -15.49 9.60
CA ALA A 161 4.70 -16.57 10.55
C ALA A 161 6.14 -17.11 10.51
N GLU A 162 6.73 -17.25 9.32
CA GLU A 162 8.12 -17.66 9.14
C GLU A 162 9.07 -16.66 9.78
N ARG A 163 8.84 -15.36 9.57
CA ARG A 163 9.62 -14.29 10.20
C ARG A 163 9.52 -14.34 11.72
N GLU A 164 8.31 -14.40 12.26
CA GLU A 164 8.10 -14.47 13.72
C GLU A 164 8.75 -15.71 14.33
N ALA A 165 8.70 -16.85 13.64
CA ALA A 165 9.36 -18.08 14.06
C ALA A 165 10.90 -17.93 14.04
N ARG A 166 11.46 -17.27 13.01
CA ARG A 166 12.89 -17.01 12.92
C ARG A 166 13.37 -16.08 14.03
N GLU A 167 12.69 -14.97 14.26
CA GLU A 167 13.01 -14.01 15.34
C GLU A 167 12.95 -14.69 16.71
N LEU A 168 11.95 -15.55 16.94
CA LEU A 168 11.85 -16.32 18.19
C LEU A 168 12.99 -17.35 18.32
N ALA A 169 13.41 -17.97 17.23
CA ALA A 169 14.52 -18.92 17.25
C ALA A 169 15.86 -18.22 17.52
N GLU A 170 16.10 -17.07 16.89
CA GLU A 170 17.28 -16.22 17.12
C GLU A 170 17.36 -15.77 18.58
N ALA A 171 16.27 -15.21 19.14
CA ALA A 171 16.23 -14.79 20.54
C ALA A 171 16.44 -15.95 21.54
N ARG A 172 16.00 -17.17 21.18
CA ARG A 172 16.26 -18.37 22.00
C ARG A 172 17.71 -18.82 21.92
N ALA A 173 18.33 -18.70 20.75
CA ALA A 173 19.73 -19.05 20.56
C ALA A 173 20.65 -18.10 21.34
N GLU A 174 20.42 -16.78 21.23
CA GLU A 174 21.15 -15.75 21.98
C GLU A 174 21.07 -16.00 23.50
N LYS A 175 19.86 -16.22 24.01
CA LYS A 175 19.68 -16.52 25.44
C LYS A 175 20.41 -17.80 25.87
N ALA A 176 20.43 -18.83 25.03
CA ALA A 176 21.13 -20.07 25.33
C ALA A 176 22.66 -19.89 25.34
N GLU A 177 23.19 -19.01 24.50
CA GLU A 177 24.60 -18.62 24.50
C GLU A 177 24.96 -17.86 25.77
N ASP A 178 24.15 -16.88 26.18
CA ASP A 178 24.32 -16.13 27.43
C ASP A 178 24.29 -17.06 28.66
N ASP A 179 23.31 -17.97 28.71
CA ASP A 179 23.17 -18.95 29.79
C ASP A 179 24.40 -19.89 29.83
N TYR A 180 24.92 -20.30 28.66
CA TYR A 180 26.13 -21.14 28.57
C TYR A 180 27.38 -20.41 29.06
N GLU A 181 27.55 -19.14 28.69
CA GLU A 181 28.67 -18.30 29.14
C GLU A 181 28.63 -18.11 30.66
N ALA A 182 27.45 -17.82 31.23
CA ALA A 182 27.28 -17.70 32.68
C ALA A 182 27.61 -19.00 33.43
N VAL A 183 27.20 -20.16 32.89
CA VAL A 183 27.55 -21.47 33.48
C VAL A 183 29.04 -21.75 33.39
N ARG A 184 29.68 -21.38 32.29
CA ARG A 184 31.13 -21.53 32.12
C ARG A 184 31.91 -20.70 33.13
N ASP A 185 31.57 -19.42 33.28
CA ASP A 185 32.22 -18.49 34.21
C ASP A 185 32.08 -18.97 35.66
N THR A 186 30.90 -19.45 36.03
CA THR A 186 30.68 -20.02 37.37
C THR A 186 31.54 -21.27 37.60
N LEU A 187 31.66 -22.17 36.63
CA LEU A 187 32.51 -23.37 36.75
C LEU A 187 34.00 -23.02 36.89
N GLU A 188 34.48 -22.03 36.15
CA GLU A 188 35.87 -21.54 36.24
C GLU A 188 36.17 -20.87 37.60
N SER A 189 35.20 -20.14 38.14
CA SER A 189 35.31 -19.54 39.48
C SER A 189 35.33 -20.57 40.62
N VAL A 190 34.68 -21.72 40.44
CA VAL A 190 34.64 -22.80 41.44
C VAL A 190 35.94 -23.62 41.39
N THR A 191 36.47 -23.89 40.20
CA THR A 191 37.69 -24.69 40.03
C THR A 191 38.97 -23.96 40.46
N THR A 192 38.99 -22.63 40.40
CA THR A 192 40.12 -21.81 40.88
C THR A 192 40.20 -21.71 42.41
N LYS A 193 39.13 -22.01 43.15
CA LYS A 193 39.14 -22.10 44.63
C LYS A 193 39.65 -23.48 45.08
N LYS A 194 40.96 -23.60 45.30
CA LYS A 194 41.59 -24.83 45.88
C LYS A 194 40.92 -25.21 47.21
N PRO A 195 40.57 -26.49 47.45
CA PRO A 195 40.00 -26.90 48.73
C PRO A 195 41.05 -26.75 49.83
N VAL A 196 40.75 -25.90 50.81
CA VAL A 196 41.54 -25.81 52.06
C VAL A 196 41.17 -27.04 52.88
N ILE A 197 42.00 -28.09 52.80
CA ILE A 197 41.86 -29.27 53.66
C ILE A 197 42.35 -28.86 55.05
N PRO A 198 41.48 -28.84 56.09
CA PRO A 198 41.95 -28.56 57.44
C PRO A 198 42.80 -29.74 57.91
N LEU A 199 44.09 -29.49 58.14
CA LEU A 199 44.99 -30.45 58.76
C LEU A 199 44.54 -30.65 60.21
N ARG A 200 44.34 -31.92 60.58
CA ARG A 200 43.86 -32.36 61.89
C ARG A 200 45.03 -32.71 62.81
#